data_AF-A0A4R3L6Z5-F1
#
_entry.id   AF-A0A4R3L6Z5-F1
#
_cell.length_a   1.000
_cell.length_b   1.000
_cell.length_c   1.000
_cell.angle_alpha   90.00
_cell.angle_beta   90.00
_cell.angle_gamma   90.00
#
_symmetry.space_group_name_H-M   'P 1'
#
loop_
_entity.id
_entity.type
_entity.pdbx_description
1 polymer ?
#
loop_
_entity_poly.entity_id
_entity_poly.type
_entity_poly.pdbx_seq_one_letter_code
_entity_poly.pdbx_strand_id
1 'polypeptide(L)'
;MYLVTAHEMRQCDQYTIEQMGVPGMILMDHAGKAVAEAVMKRFPEPKRVVVLLGTGNNGGDGWGATRYLHFQGWIVDLWLVGNEERLTREVRWGRKVVR
;
A
#
# COMPACT_ATOMS: atom_id res chain seq x y z
N MET A 1 -2.99 25.52 4.96
CA MET A 1 -2.76 24.07 4.74
C MET A 1 -1.33 23.79 5.13
N TYR A 2 -1.11 22.95 6.14
CA TYR A 2 0.23 22.54 6.56
C TYR A 2 0.60 21.23 5.83
N LEU A 3 1.82 21.15 5.33
CA LEU A 3 2.38 19.96 4.69
C LEU A 3 3.66 19.58 5.42
N VAL A 4 3.85 18.29 5.64
CA VAL A 4 5.09 17.74 6.21
C VAL A 4 6.04 17.33 5.10
N THR A 5 7.33 17.41 5.38
CA THR A 5 8.39 16.84 4.56
C THR A 5 8.37 15.31 4.65
N ALA A 6 9.07 14.63 3.73
CA ALA A 6 9.23 13.19 3.80
C ALA A 6 9.97 12.72 5.07
N HIS A 7 10.85 13.57 5.63
CA HIS A 7 11.53 13.25 6.89
C HIS A 7 10.55 13.29 8.06
N GLU A 8 9.76 14.36 8.16
CA GLU A 8 8.74 14.52 9.19
C GLU A 8 7.66 13.44 9.10
N MET A 9 7.23 13.06 7.89
CA MET A 9 6.26 11.95 7.72
C MET A 9 6.81 10.63 8.29
N ARG A 10 8.08 10.30 8.04
CA ARG A 10 8.72 9.11 8.62
C ARG A 10 8.76 9.17 10.15
N GLN A 11 8.99 10.36 10.72
CA GLN A 11 8.95 10.55 12.17
C GLN A 11 7.54 10.35 12.73
N CYS A 12 6.50 10.81 12.02
CA CYS A 12 5.10 10.56 12.39
C CYS A 12 4.77 9.05 12.37
N ASP A 13 5.17 8.33 11.32
CA ASP A 13 4.97 6.88 11.24
C ASP A 13 5.67 6.17 12.39
N GLN A 14 6.94 6.53 12.65
CA GLN A 14 7.74 5.90 13.70
C GLN A 14 7.17 6.18 15.10
N TYR A 15 6.73 7.41 15.38
CA TYR A 15 6.05 7.74 16.63
C TYR A 15 4.76 6.93 16.80
N THR A 16 3.97 6.80 15.74
CA THR A 16 2.70 6.04 15.75
C THR A 16 2.96 4.56 16.03
N ILE A 17 4.05 4.00 15.48
CA ILE A 17 4.43 2.61 15.70
C ILE A 17 4.97 2.39 17.12
N GLU A 18 5.93 3.20 17.55
CA GLU A 18 6.69 2.95 18.77
C GLU A 18 6.00 3.47 20.03
N GLN A 19 5.37 4.65 19.95
CA GLN A 19 4.79 5.33 21.10
C GLN A 19 3.30 5.06 21.25
N MET A 20 2.57 4.95 20.13
CA MET A 20 1.13 4.62 20.14
C MET A 20 0.86 3.12 20.00
N GLY A 21 1.88 2.31 19.71
CA GLY A 21 1.77 0.86 19.62
C GLY A 21 0.98 0.35 18.41
N VAL A 22 0.75 1.18 17.39
CA VAL A 22 0.03 0.78 16.18
C VAL A 22 0.99 0.04 15.24
N PRO A 23 0.74 -1.23 14.88
CA PRO A 23 1.66 -1.94 14.00
C PRO A 23 1.81 -1.26 12.63
N GLY A 24 3.03 -1.16 12.10
CA GLY A 24 3.27 -0.53 10.79
C GLY A 24 2.47 -1.18 9.65
N MET A 25 2.16 -2.48 9.76
CA MET A 25 1.29 -3.18 8.80
C MET A 25 -0.13 -2.59 8.75
N ILE A 26 -0.65 -2.05 9.85
CA ILE A 26 -1.98 -1.40 9.89
C ILE A 26 -1.91 -0.04 9.19
N LEU A 27 -0.82 0.72 9.41
CA LEU A 27 -0.63 2.00 8.72
C LEU A 27 -0.56 1.80 7.20
N MET A 28 0.22 0.82 6.76
CA MET A 28 0.32 0.42 5.35
C MET A 28 -1.03 -0.03 4.78
N ASP A 29 -1.81 -0.83 5.51
CA ASP A 29 -3.13 -1.27 5.03
C ASP A 29 -4.10 -0.09 4.84
N HIS A 30 -4.08 0.87 5.77
CA HIS A 30 -4.85 2.11 5.63
C HIS A 30 -4.39 2.95 4.44
N ALA A 31 -3.09 3.08 4.20
CA ALA A 31 -2.56 3.77 3.02
C ALA A 31 -3.03 3.09 1.72
N GLY A 32 -2.92 1.76 1.64
CA GLY A 32 -3.41 0.98 0.51
C GLY A 32 -4.92 1.12 0.29
N LYS A 33 -5.72 1.08 1.36
CA LYS A 33 -7.17 1.33 1.30
C LYS A 33 -7.48 2.70 0.72
N ALA A 34 -6.82 3.75 1.20
CA ALA A 34 -7.03 5.12 0.72
C ALA A 34 -6.71 5.26 -0.78
N VAL A 35 -5.67 4.57 -1.26
CA VAL A 35 -5.34 4.52 -2.69
C VAL A 35 -6.46 3.83 -3.47
N ALA A 36 -6.94 2.67 -3.03
CA ALA A 36 -8.03 1.97 -3.69
C ALA A 36 -9.33 2.81 -3.72
N GLU A 37 -9.68 3.47 -2.62
CA GLU A 37 -10.82 4.38 -2.55
C GLU A 37 -10.70 5.55 -3.51
N ALA A 38 -9.51 6.14 -3.64
CA ALA A 38 -9.25 7.20 -4.61
C ALA A 38 -9.45 6.73 -6.06
N VAL A 39 -8.99 5.50 -6.38
CA VAL A 39 -9.18 4.88 -7.70
C VAL A 39 -10.68 4.64 -7.97
N MET A 40 -11.40 4.02 -7.04
CA MET A 40 -12.83 3.73 -7.19
C MET A 40 -13.68 5.01 -7.28
N LYS A 41 -13.30 6.07 -6.55
CA LYS A 41 -13.95 7.38 -6.66
C LYS A 41 -13.73 8.00 -8.05
N ARG A 42 -12.54 7.82 -8.62
CA ARG A 42 -12.20 8.34 -9.97
C ARG A 42 -12.86 7.53 -11.08
N PHE A 43 -13.01 6.23 -10.87
CA PHE A 43 -13.51 5.26 -11.83
C PHE A 43 -14.60 4.40 -11.15
N PRO A 44 -15.87 4.82 -11.22
CA PRO A 44 -16.96 4.19 -10.45
C PRO A 44 -17.27 2.73 -10.80
N GLU A 45 -16.93 2.31 -12.01
CA GLU A 45 -17.15 0.93 -12.48
C GLU A 45 -15.83 0.16 -12.47
N PRO A 46 -15.80 -1.10 -11.97
CA PRO A 46 -14.62 -1.93 -12.00
C PRO A 46 -14.09 -2.17 -13.41
N LYS A 47 -12.78 -2.06 -13.58
CA LYS A 47 -12.08 -2.26 -14.86
C LYS A 47 -10.83 -3.10 -14.64
N ARG A 48 -10.05 -3.27 -15.71
CA ARG A 48 -8.68 -3.78 -15.60
C ARG A 48 -7.75 -2.66 -15.13
N VAL A 49 -6.88 -2.96 -14.17
CA VAL A 49 -5.88 -2.04 -13.63
C VAL A 49 -4.54 -2.74 -13.50
N VAL A 50 -3.47 -2.04 -13.86
CA VAL A 50 -2.11 -2.49 -13.63
C VAL A 50 -1.58 -1.80 -12.37
N VAL A 51 -1.08 -2.57 -11.42
CA VAL A 51 -0.44 -2.05 -10.21
C VAL A 51 1.05 -2.39 -10.27
N LEU A 52 1.88 -1.34 -10.26
CA LEU A 52 3.34 -1.44 -10.30
C LEU A 52 3.90 -1.22 -8.89
N LEU A 53 4.50 -2.26 -8.31
CA LEU A 53 5.03 -2.23 -6.96
C LEU A 53 6.55 -2.08 -6.97
N GLY A 54 7.07 -1.14 -6.17
CA GLY A 54 8.48 -1.13 -5.82
C GLY A 54 8.80 -2.12 -4.70
N THR A 55 10.08 -2.22 -4.34
CA THR A 55 10.55 -3.12 -3.26
C THR A 55 10.46 -2.52 -1.85
N GLY A 56 10.19 -1.21 -1.75
CA GLY A 56 10.06 -0.47 -0.49
C GLY A 56 8.64 -0.40 0.08
N ASN A 57 8.45 0.42 1.12
CA ASN A 57 7.17 0.56 1.84
C ASN A 57 5.99 0.93 0.94
N ASN A 58 6.18 1.82 -0.05
CA ASN A 58 5.13 2.16 -1.03
C ASN A 58 4.68 0.94 -1.86
N GLY A 59 5.57 -0.02 -2.10
CA GLY A 59 5.18 -1.30 -2.71
C GLY A 59 4.26 -2.11 -1.80
N GLY A 60 4.44 -1.98 -0.49
CA GLY A 60 3.54 -2.56 0.51
C GLY A 60 2.16 -1.91 0.49
N ASP A 61 2.11 -0.58 0.42
CA ASP A 61 0.83 0.15 0.27
C ASP A 61 0.09 -0.30 -1.00
N GLY A 62 0.82 -0.47 -2.11
CA GLY A 62 0.26 -0.95 -3.37
C GLY A 62 -0.25 -2.40 -3.30
N TRP A 63 0.36 -3.27 -2.49
CA TRP A 63 -0.22 -4.59 -2.17
C TRP A 63 -1.56 -4.43 -1.44
N GLY A 64 -1.62 -3.54 -0.45
CA GLY A 64 -2.88 -3.22 0.25
C GLY A 64 -3.95 -2.75 -0.73
N ALA A 65 -3.62 -1.80 -1.60
CA ALA A 65 -4.53 -1.27 -2.60
C ALA A 65 -5.04 -2.36 -3.57
N THR A 66 -4.14 -3.22 -4.03
CA THR A 66 -4.46 -4.36 -4.91
C THR A 66 -5.52 -5.26 -4.30
N ARG A 67 -5.39 -5.57 -3.01
CA ARG A 67 -6.35 -6.40 -2.27
C ARG A 67 -7.75 -5.78 -2.26
N TYR A 68 -7.84 -4.48 -1.94
CA TYR A 68 -9.13 -3.78 -1.94
C TYR A 68 -9.77 -3.72 -3.33
N LEU A 69 -9.00 -3.39 -4.37
CA LEU A 69 -9.52 -3.34 -5.74
C LEU A 69 -10.00 -4.72 -6.20
N HIS A 70 -9.23 -5.77 -5.94
CA HIS A 70 -9.60 -7.15 -6.28
C HIS A 70 -10.92 -7.57 -5.64
N PHE A 71 -11.10 -7.32 -4.34
CA PHE A 71 -12.36 -7.63 -3.64
C PHE A 71 -13.55 -6.80 -4.10
N GLN A 72 -13.32 -5.67 -4.76
CA GLN A 72 -14.35 -4.82 -5.37
C GLN A 72 -14.60 -5.17 -6.85
N GLY A 73 -14.11 -6.32 -7.32
CA GLY A 73 -14.40 -6.85 -8.66
C GLY A 73 -13.50 -6.30 -9.76
N TRP A 74 -12.42 -5.61 -9.42
CA TRP A 74 -11.44 -5.17 -10.42
C TRP A 74 -10.58 -6.34 -10.90
N ILE A 75 -10.22 -6.32 -12.19
CA ILE A 75 -9.22 -7.23 -12.74
C ILE A 75 -7.86 -6.57 -12.52
N VAL A 76 -7.07 -7.10 -11.59
CA VAL A 76 -5.79 -6.48 -11.21
C VAL A 76 -4.62 -7.28 -11.76
N ASP A 77 -3.80 -6.64 -12.59
CA ASP A 77 -2.50 -7.15 -13.02
C ASP A 77 -1.39 -6.55 -12.14
N LEU A 78 -0.74 -7.39 -11.35
CA LEU A 78 0.26 -6.94 -10.37
C LEU A 78 1.68 -7.22 -10.84
N TRP A 79 2.53 -6.20 -10.83
CA TRP A 79 3.93 -6.31 -11.25
C TRP A 79 4.85 -5.77 -10.17
N LEU A 80 5.75 -6.63 -9.67
CA LEU A 80 6.85 -6.20 -8.82
C LEU A 80 8.02 -5.73 -9.70
N VAL A 81 8.46 -4.50 -9.50
CA VAL A 81 9.55 -3.86 -10.24
C VAL A 81 10.72 -3.63 -9.29
N GLY A 82 11.81 -4.35 -9.51
CA GLY A 82 13.04 -4.25 -8.73
C GLY A 82 13.55 -5.60 -8.23
N ASN A 83 14.59 -5.57 -7.39
CA ASN A 83 15.19 -6.78 -6.84
C ASN A 83 14.39 -7.32 -5.63
N GLU A 84 13.84 -8.54 -5.75
CA GLU A 84 13.08 -9.22 -4.70
C GLU A 84 13.84 -9.42 -3.38
N GLU A 85 15.17 -9.48 -3.41
CA GLU A 85 15.99 -9.60 -2.19
C GLU A 85 15.86 -8.37 -1.29
N ARG A 86 15.52 -7.22 -1.88
CA ARG A 86 15.35 -5.94 -1.19
C ARG A 86 13.92 -5.69 -0.72
N LEU A 87 13.03 -6.68 -0.82
CA LEU A 87 11.66 -6.52 -0.34
C LEU A 87 11.66 -6.22 1.17
N THR A 88 10.96 -5.17 1.55
CA THR A 88 10.69 -4.89 2.97
C THR A 88 9.80 -5.99 3.55
N ARG A 89 9.77 -6.10 4.89
CA ARG A 89 8.98 -7.11 5.60
C ARG A 89 7.50 -7.03 5.21
N GLU A 90 7.03 -5.81 5.07
CA GLU A 90 5.70 -5.39 4.68
C GLU A 90 5.31 -5.94 3.30
N VAL A 91 6.17 -5.75 2.29
CA VAL A 91 5.94 -6.25 0.93
C VAL A 91 5.94 -7.78 0.89
N ARG A 92 6.85 -8.43 1.64
CA ARG A 92 6.87 -9.90 1.74
C ARG A 92 5.59 -10.46 2.36
N TRP A 93 4.98 -9.73 3.29
CA TRP A 93 3.70 -10.12 3.89
C TRP A 93 2.54 -9.99 2.89
N GLY A 94 2.45 -8.87 2.18
CA GLY A 94 1.39 -8.62 1.18
C GLY A 94 1.27 -9.74 0.14
N ARG A 95 2.41 -10.26 -0.35
CA ARG A 95 2.49 -11.38 -1.30
C ARG A 95 1.84 -12.69 -0.81
N LYS A 96 1.69 -12.89 0.50
CA LYS A 96 1.07 -14.10 1.06
C LYS A 96 -0.46 -14.00 1.14
N VAL A 97 -1.00 -12.79 1.16
CA VAL A 97 -2.42 -12.51 1.48
C VAL A 97 -3.29 -12.45 0.22
N VAL A 98 -2.69 -12.19 -0.95
CA VAL A 98 -3.37 -12.20 -2.24
C VAL A 98 -2.93 -13.46 -3.00
N ARG A 99 -3.72 -14.53 -2.89
CA ARG A 99 -3.67 -15.73 -3.72
C ARG A 99 -5.04 -15.98 -4.31
#